data_AF-A0A1S1LY23-F1
#
_entry.id   AF-A0A1S1LY23-F1
#
_cell.length_a   1.000
_cell.length_b   1.000
_cell.length_c   1.000
_cell.angle_alpha   90.00
_cell.angle_beta   90.00
_cell.angle_gamma   90.00
#
_symmetry.space_group_name_H-M   'P 1'
#
loop_
_entity.id
_entity.type
_entity.pdbx_description
1 polymer ?
#
loop_
_entity_poly.entity_id
_entity_poly.type
_entity_poly.pdbx_seq_one_letter_code
_entity_poly.pdbx_strand_id
1 'polypeptide(L)'
;MTRIDVAVATLAAFWLGLVVAISFIEAPLKFRAPGVTVQIGLGIGRLVFGALNAVEGVVALALVLLMVAGDLSSAAVAAVLATCGCLAVQLVVVRPAMMRRTNAIRDGGEYAGRSRLHLAYVAVECIKTVALIGVVMLIVAGVR
;
A
#
# COMPACT_ATOMS: atom_id res chain seq x y z
N MET A 1 21.83 1.18 -16.26
CA MET A 1 21.16 0.56 -15.11
C MET A 1 21.89 -0.73 -14.76
N THR A 2 22.27 -0.91 -13.49
CA THR A 2 22.83 -2.15 -12.96
C THR A 2 21.75 -3.23 -12.85
N ARG A 3 22.13 -4.49 -12.56
CA ARG A 3 21.14 -5.54 -12.25
C ARG A 3 20.30 -5.19 -11.01
N ILE A 4 20.89 -4.48 -10.04
CA ILE A 4 20.20 -4.02 -8.84
C ILE A 4 19.19 -2.93 -9.19
N ASP A 5 19.57 -1.94 -10.01
CA ASP A 5 18.65 -0.89 -10.48
C ASP A 5 17.41 -1.48 -11.17
N VAL A 6 17.63 -2.47 -12.06
CA VAL A 6 16.54 -3.16 -12.76
C VAL A 6 15.64 -3.90 -11.76
N ALA A 7 16.21 -4.58 -10.78
CA ALA A 7 15.45 -5.30 -9.75
C ALA A 7 14.63 -4.34 -8.87
N VAL A 8 15.21 -3.22 -8.44
CA VAL A 8 14.54 -2.18 -7.64
C VAL A 8 13.38 -1.58 -8.43
N ALA A 9 13.61 -1.15 -9.67
CA ALA A 9 12.56 -0.57 -10.51
C ALA A 9 11.42 -1.58 -10.77
N THR A 10 11.77 -2.84 -11.05
CA THR A 10 10.78 -3.91 -11.29
C THR A 10 9.93 -4.16 -10.05
N LEU A 11 10.54 -4.29 -8.87
CA LEU A 11 9.81 -4.53 -7.63
C LEU A 11 8.94 -3.32 -7.23
N ALA A 12 9.45 -2.11 -7.40
CA ALA A 12 8.69 -0.89 -7.14
C ALA A 12 7.50 -0.75 -8.10
N ALA A 13 7.69 -1.02 -9.39
CA ALA A 13 6.60 -1.02 -10.38
C ALA A 13 5.57 -2.13 -10.11
N PHE A 14 6.02 -3.32 -9.72
CA PHE A 14 5.15 -4.42 -9.30
C PHE A 14 4.29 -4.02 -8.09
N TRP A 15 4.92 -3.44 -7.06
CA TRP A 15 4.20 -2.97 -5.88
C TRP A 15 3.21 -1.85 -6.22
N LEU A 16 3.62 -0.89 -7.06
CA LEU A 16 2.72 0.16 -7.56
C LEU A 16 1.50 -0.45 -8.26
N GLY A 17 1.70 -1.46 -9.11
CA GLY A 17 0.62 -2.20 -9.77
C GLY A 17 -0.35 -2.85 -8.78
N LEU A 18 0.17 -3.50 -7.72
CA LEU A 18 -0.65 -4.09 -6.65
C LEU A 18 -1.51 -3.03 -5.95
N VAL A 19 -0.90 -1.88 -5.58
CA VAL A 19 -1.59 -0.78 -4.91
C VAL A 19 -2.68 -0.18 -5.80
N VAL A 20 -2.37 0.09 -7.08
CA VAL A 20 -3.36 0.62 -8.03
C VAL A 20 -4.52 -0.36 -8.21
N ALA A 21 -4.22 -1.63 -8.49
CA ALA A 21 -5.24 -2.64 -8.75
C ALA A 21 -6.15 -2.88 -7.54
N ILE A 22 -5.58 -2.99 -6.33
CA ILE A 22 -6.34 -3.38 -5.14
C ILE A 22 -6.88 -2.14 -4.40
N SER A 23 -6.01 -1.21 -4.01
CA SER A 23 -6.40 -0.09 -3.14
C SER A 23 -7.27 0.93 -3.86
N PHE A 24 -7.01 1.20 -5.15
CA PHE A 24 -7.72 2.24 -5.89
C PHE A 24 -8.84 1.72 -6.80
N ILE A 25 -8.71 0.49 -7.34
CA ILE A 25 -9.71 -0.07 -8.26
C ILE A 25 -10.65 -1.06 -7.57
N GLU A 26 -10.12 -2.17 -7.02
CA GLU A 26 -10.93 -3.21 -6.38
C GLU A 26 -11.72 -2.68 -5.19
N ALA A 27 -11.05 -1.98 -4.27
CA ALA A 27 -11.63 -1.58 -3.00
C ALA A 27 -12.91 -0.73 -3.14
N PRO A 28 -13.00 0.28 -4.03
CA PRO A 28 -14.24 0.99 -4.27
C PRO A 28 -15.23 0.21 -5.16
N LEU A 29 -14.75 -0.56 -6.14
CA LEU A 29 -15.61 -1.21 -7.12
C LEU A 29 -16.43 -2.36 -6.52
N LYS A 30 -15.90 -3.09 -5.54
CA LYS A 30 -16.62 -4.21 -4.90
C LYS A 30 -17.93 -3.82 -4.24
N PHE A 31 -18.04 -2.59 -3.74
CA PHE A 31 -19.27 -2.07 -3.14
C PHE A 31 -20.33 -1.67 -4.17
N ARG A 32 -19.99 -1.68 -5.46
CA ARG A 32 -20.93 -1.40 -6.57
C ARG A 32 -21.55 -2.68 -7.14
N ALA A 33 -21.09 -3.86 -6.72
CA ALA A 33 -21.61 -5.11 -7.22
C ALA A 33 -23.02 -5.41 -6.64
N PRO A 34 -23.99 -5.86 -7.45
CA PRO A 34 -25.32 -6.23 -6.96
C PRO A 34 -25.24 -7.30 -5.87
N GLY A 35 -26.04 -7.13 -4.81
CA GLY A 35 -26.11 -8.08 -3.69
C GLY A 35 -24.97 -7.96 -2.67
N VAL A 36 -23.97 -7.07 -2.87
CA VAL A 36 -22.92 -6.83 -1.87
C VAL A 36 -23.42 -5.87 -0.80
N THR A 37 -23.59 -6.39 0.42
CA THR A 37 -23.84 -5.56 1.61
C THR A 37 -22.55 -4.95 2.13
N VAL A 38 -22.66 -3.92 2.98
CA VAL A 38 -21.49 -3.29 3.63
C VAL A 38 -20.70 -4.31 4.44
N GLN A 39 -21.37 -5.19 5.18
CA GLN A 39 -20.76 -6.22 6.01
C GLN A 39 -19.95 -7.22 5.16
N ILE A 40 -20.52 -7.67 4.03
CA ILE A 40 -19.83 -8.55 3.08
C ILE A 40 -18.60 -7.84 2.49
N GLY A 41 -18.76 -6.60 2.01
CA GLY A 41 -17.65 -5.83 1.44
C GLY A 41 -16.52 -5.54 2.43
N LEU A 42 -16.84 -5.30 3.72
CA LEU A 42 -15.85 -5.16 4.79
C LEU A 42 -15.13 -6.49 5.09
N GLY A 43 -15.86 -7.61 5.08
CA GLY A 43 -15.29 -8.96 5.24
C GLY A 43 -14.30 -9.30 4.12
N ILE A 44 -14.69 -9.09 2.86
CA ILE A 44 -13.82 -9.24 1.68
C ILE A 44 -12.60 -8.33 1.81
N GLY A 45 -12.82 -7.05 2.15
CA GLY A 45 -11.74 -6.08 2.35
C GLY A 45 -10.69 -6.56 3.36
N ARG A 46 -11.11 -7.11 4.50
CA ARG A 46 -10.16 -7.60 5.52
C ARG A 46 -9.22 -8.68 4.98
N LEU A 47 -9.75 -9.65 4.23
CA LEU A 47 -8.97 -10.74 3.66
C LEU A 47 -8.03 -10.24 2.56
N VAL A 48 -8.58 -9.48 1.60
CA VAL A 48 -7.82 -8.96 0.45
C VAL A 48 -6.71 -8.02 0.92
N PHE A 49 -7.00 -7.05 1.80
CA PHE A 49 -5.97 -6.17 2.33
C PHE A 49 -4.97 -6.92 3.22
N GLY A 50 -5.39 -7.95 3.96
CA GLY A 50 -4.46 -8.81 4.70
C GLY A 50 -3.45 -9.52 3.80
N ALA A 51 -3.92 -10.11 2.71
CA ALA A 51 -3.05 -10.73 1.71
C ALA A 51 -2.15 -9.71 1.01
N LEU A 52 -2.72 -8.57 0.58
CA LEU A 52 -1.97 -7.47 -0.02
C LEU A 52 -0.84 -7.05 0.91
N ASN A 53 -1.15 -6.67 2.15
CA ASN A 53 -0.16 -6.17 3.11
C ASN A 53 0.96 -7.19 3.42
N ALA A 54 0.66 -8.50 3.42
CA ALA A 54 1.68 -9.52 3.55
C ALA A 54 2.64 -9.51 2.35
N VAL A 55 2.10 -9.44 1.12
CA VAL A 55 2.92 -9.32 -0.11
C VAL A 55 3.72 -8.02 -0.10
N GLU A 56 3.10 -6.90 0.26
CA GLU A 56 3.78 -5.61 0.40
C GLU A 56 4.93 -5.69 1.40
N GLY A 57 4.77 -6.39 2.53
CA GLY A 57 5.84 -6.59 3.50
C GLY A 57 7.04 -7.35 2.93
N VAL A 58 6.79 -8.40 2.15
CA VAL A 58 7.85 -9.17 1.46
C VAL A 58 8.56 -8.31 0.43
N VAL A 59 7.81 -7.57 -0.39
CA VAL A 59 8.38 -6.68 -1.41
C VAL A 59 9.16 -5.52 -0.76
N ALA A 60 8.65 -4.95 0.34
CA ALA A 60 9.34 -3.91 1.11
C ALA A 60 10.68 -4.41 1.65
N LEU A 61 10.72 -5.61 2.24
CA LEU A 61 11.95 -6.22 2.72
C LEU A 61 12.95 -6.42 1.57
N ALA A 62 12.51 -6.96 0.43
CA ALA A 62 13.35 -7.14 -0.73
C ALA A 62 13.92 -5.80 -1.26
N LEU A 63 13.10 -4.75 -1.33
CA LEU A 63 13.54 -3.41 -1.72
C LEU A 63 14.58 -2.83 -0.77
N VAL A 64 14.41 -3.00 0.55
CA VAL A 64 15.39 -2.55 1.55
C VAL A 64 16.71 -3.30 1.39
N LEU A 65 16.68 -4.63 1.16
CA LEU A 65 17.90 -5.42 0.94
C LEU A 65 18.64 -4.98 -0.33
N LEU A 66 17.92 -4.75 -1.42
CA LEU A 66 18.51 -4.25 -2.68
C LEU A 66 19.05 -2.82 -2.54
N MET A 67 18.36 -1.97 -1.79
CA MET A 67 18.81 -0.62 -1.46
C MET A 67 20.13 -0.63 -0.69
N VAL A 68 20.31 -1.56 0.26
CA VAL A 68 21.55 -1.71 1.02
C VAL A 68 22.67 -2.33 0.16
N ALA A 69 22.33 -3.21 -0.78
CA ALA A 69 23.28 -3.89 -1.63
C ALA A 69 23.76 -3.08 -2.85
N GLY A 70 23.07 -1.98 -3.19
CA GLY A 70 23.35 -1.16 -4.36
C GLY A 70 23.66 0.29 -4.04
N ASP A 71 24.27 0.99 -4.99
CA ASP A 71 24.59 2.42 -4.89
C ASP A 71 23.44 3.28 -5.44
N LEU A 72 22.34 3.33 -4.70
CA LEU A 72 21.19 4.18 -5.04
C LEU A 72 21.48 5.64 -4.67
N SER A 73 20.99 6.58 -5.49
CA SER A 73 21.04 8.00 -5.18
C SER A 73 20.32 8.32 -3.86
N SER A 74 20.74 9.37 -3.16
CA SER A 74 20.10 9.76 -1.89
C SER A 74 18.60 10.03 -2.05
N ALA A 75 18.18 10.54 -3.22
CA ALA A 75 16.78 10.73 -3.56
C ALA A 75 16.02 9.40 -3.69
N ALA A 76 16.61 8.40 -4.36
CA ALA A 76 16.01 7.08 -4.50
C ALA A 76 15.91 6.36 -3.14
N VAL A 77 16.96 6.45 -2.32
CA VAL A 77 16.96 5.95 -0.93
C VAL A 77 15.83 6.61 -0.13
N ALA A 78 15.70 7.93 -0.18
CA ALA A 78 14.62 8.64 0.51
C ALA A 78 13.23 8.19 0.04
N ALA A 79 13.03 7.96 -1.25
CA ALA A 79 11.77 7.47 -1.80
C ALA A 79 11.44 6.03 -1.36
N VAL A 80 12.43 5.14 -1.29
CA VAL A 80 12.27 3.78 -0.73
C VAL A 80 11.90 3.85 0.74
N LEU A 81 12.62 4.63 1.54
CA LEU A 81 12.34 4.82 2.97
C LEU A 81 10.96 5.42 3.21
N ALA A 82 10.54 6.40 2.40
CA ALA A 82 9.20 6.97 2.48
C ALA A 82 8.12 5.92 2.19
N THR A 83 8.33 5.08 1.16
CA THR A 83 7.42 3.98 0.81
C THR A 83 7.29 2.97 1.96
N CYS A 84 8.41 2.48 2.49
CA CYS A 84 8.43 1.53 3.61
C CYS A 84 7.87 2.15 4.89
N GLY A 85 8.16 3.42 5.17
CA GLY A 85 7.62 4.16 6.30
C GLY A 85 6.10 4.30 6.22
N CYS A 86 5.55 4.59 5.04
CA CYS A 86 4.10 4.62 4.83
C CYS A 86 3.47 3.26 5.09
N LEU A 87 4.05 2.17 4.58
CA LEU A 87 3.58 0.81 4.87
C LEU A 87 3.61 0.53 6.38
N ALA A 88 4.70 0.86 7.07
CA ALA A 88 4.81 0.66 8.51
C ALA A 88 3.73 1.42 9.30
N VAL A 89 3.48 2.69 8.96
CA VAL A 89 2.40 3.49 9.55
C VAL A 89 1.03 2.85 9.28
N GLN A 90 0.79 2.35 8.08
CA GLN A 90 -0.46 1.64 7.76
C GLN A 90 -0.63 0.39 8.62
N LEU A 91 0.40 -0.45 8.72
CA LEU A 91 0.30 -1.74 9.42
C LEU A 91 0.19 -1.57 10.94
N VAL A 92 0.91 -0.62 11.52
CA VAL A 92 1.01 -0.45 12.98
C VAL A 92 -0.08 0.47 13.53
N VAL A 93 -0.46 1.51 12.79
CA VAL A 93 -1.37 2.56 13.31
C VAL A 93 -2.74 2.48 12.66
N VAL A 94 -2.79 2.62 11.34
CA VAL A 94 -4.06 2.85 10.63
C VAL A 94 -4.92 1.58 10.58
N ARG A 95 -4.31 0.46 10.19
CA ARG A 95 -5.01 -0.81 9.98
C ARG A 95 -5.57 -1.39 11.27
N PRO A 96 -4.86 -1.43 12.42
CA PRO A 96 -5.45 -1.88 13.67
C PRO A 96 -6.63 -1.02 14.13
N ALA A 97 -6.53 0.31 13.96
CA ALA A 97 -7.62 1.22 14.28
C ALA A 97 -8.85 1.00 13.38
N MET A 98 -8.65 0.79 12.08
CA MET A 98 -9.73 0.46 11.15
C MET A 98 -10.34 -0.91 11.44
N MET A 99 -9.53 -1.92 11.78
CA MET A 99 -10.02 -3.26 12.12
C MET A 99 -10.97 -3.23 13.33
N ARG A 100 -10.65 -2.47 14.39
CA ARG A 100 -11.56 -2.31 15.54
C ARG A 100 -12.92 -1.75 15.12
N ARG A 101 -12.94 -0.70 14.30
CA ARG A 101 -14.19 -0.08 13.82
C ARG A 101 -14.97 -1.01 12.88
N THR A 102 -14.29 -1.65 11.94
CA THR A 102 -14.95 -2.54 10.96
C THR A 102 -15.44 -3.84 11.60
N ASN A 103 -14.79 -4.34 12.64
CA ASN A 103 -15.30 -5.45 13.45
C ASN A 103 -16.61 -5.06 14.14
N ALA A 104 -16.68 -3.89 14.78
CA ALA A 104 -17.89 -3.43 15.44
C ALA A 104 -19.09 -3.33 14.46
N ILE A 105 -18.87 -2.83 13.24
CA ILE A 105 -19.92 -2.76 12.21
C ILE A 105 -20.34 -4.16 11.74
N ARG A 106 -19.38 -5.07 11.57
CA ARG A 106 -19.65 -6.46 11.18
C ARG A 106 -20.46 -7.19 12.25
N ASP A 107 -20.17 -6.94 13.52
CA ASP A 107 -20.79 -7.61 14.66
C ASP A 107 -22.14 -6.98 15.04
N GLY A 108 -22.73 -6.16 14.16
CA GLY A 108 -24.08 -5.61 14.26
C GLY A 108 -24.17 -4.10 14.55
N GLY A 109 -23.03 -3.41 14.68
CA GLY A 109 -22.99 -1.97 14.90
C GLY A 109 -23.43 -1.13 13.70
N GLU A 110 -23.99 0.04 13.96
CA GLU A 110 -24.42 0.96 12.91
C GLU A 110 -23.26 1.48 12.05
N TYR A 111 -23.50 1.53 10.75
CA TYR A 111 -22.56 2.12 9.80
C TYR A 111 -22.67 3.65 9.79
N ALA A 112 -21.86 4.32 10.60
CA ALA A 112 -21.80 5.79 10.68
C ALA A 112 -21.01 6.45 9.51
N GLY A 113 -20.94 5.82 8.34
CA GLY A 113 -20.28 6.39 7.16
C GLY A 113 -18.75 6.51 7.23
N ARG A 114 -18.20 7.35 6.34
CA ARG A 114 -16.75 7.61 6.21
C ARG A 114 -16.21 8.26 7.48
N SER A 115 -15.01 7.85 7.87
CA SER A 115 -14.35 8.34 9.08
C SER A 115 -13.07 9.09 8.77
N ARG A 116 -12.60 9.89 9.73
CA ARG A 116 -11.26 10.51 9.66
C ARG A 116 -10.15 9.46 9.50
N LEU A 117 -10.33 8.26 10.06
CA LEU A 117 -9.40 7.12 9.87
C LEU A 117 -9.38 6.62 8.42
N HIS A 118 -10.54 6.57 7.75
CA HIS A 118 -10.59 6.22 6.34
C HIS A 118 -9.87 7.27 5.49
N LEU A 119 -10.04 8.56 5.79
CA LEU A 119 -9.32 9.62 5.08
C LEU A 119 -7.81 9.53 5.32
N ALA A 120 -7.38 9.24 6.56
CA ALA A 120 -5.98 9.02 6.88
C ALA A 120 -5.40 7.82 6.11
N TYR A 121 -6.15 6.71 6.01
CA TYR A 121 -5.74 5.57 5.19
C TYR A 121 -5.51 5.96 3.72
N VAL A 122 -6.46 6.68 3.13
CA VAL A 122 -6.36 7.14 1.74
C VAL A 122 -5.17 8.08 1.56
N ALA A 123 -4.94 9.01 2.50
CA ALA A 123 -3.81 9.92 2.43
C ALA A 123 -2.47 9.16 2.46
N VAL A 124 -2.32 8.19 3.35
CA VAL A 124 -1.09 7.38 3.42
C VAL A 124 -0.92 6.51 2.16
N GLU A 125 -1.99 5.96 1.60
CA GLU A 125 -1.92 5.25 0.30
C GLU A 125 -1.46 6.17 -0.83
N CYS A 126 -2.00 7.39 -0.92
CA CYS A 126 -1.58 8.36 -1.93
C CYS A 126 -0.10 8.72 -1.78
N ILE A 127 0.38 8.96 -0.57
CA ILE A 127 1.80 9.26 -0.31
C ILE A 127 2.68 8.08 -0.71
N LYS A 128 2.32 6.85 -0.31
CA LYS A 128 3.04 5.62 -0.69
C LYS A 128 3.09 5.45 -2.21
N THR A 129 1.97 5.71 -2.88
CA THR A 129 1.86 5.63 -4.35
C THR A 129 2.79 6.63 -5.04
N VAL A 130 2.80 7.88 -4.58
CA VAL A 130 3.71 8.92 -5.11
C VAL A 130 5.17 8.55 -4.84
N ALA A 131 5.48 8.01 -3.65
CA ALA A 131 6.82 7.54 -3.32
C ALA A 131 7.26 6.39 -4.23
N LEU A 132 6.40 5.40 -4.50
CA LEU A 132 6.67 4.30 -5.43
C LEU A 132 6.91 4.79 -6.86
N ILE A 133 6.09 5.74 -7.35
CA ILE A 133 6.33 6.40 -8.64
C ILE A 133 7.69 7.09 -8.64
N GLY A 134 8.04 7.79 -7.55
CA GLY A 134 9.34 8.41 -7.35
C GLY A 134 10.49 7.40 -7.46
N VAL A 135 10.39 6.25 -6.79
CA VAL A 135 11.41 5.18 -6.89
C VAL A 135 11.58 4.73 -8.34
N VAL A 136 10.49 4.41 -9.04
CA VAL A 136 10.55 3.97 -10.45
C VAL A 136 11.19 5.05 -11.32
N MET A 137 10.73 6.30 -11.21
CA MET A 137 11.21 7.41 -12.05
C MET A 137 12.68 7.73 -11.80
N LEU A 138 13.12 7.81 -10.54
CA LEU A 138 14.51 8.13 -10.21
C LEU A 138 15.49 7.06 -10.72
N ILE A 139 15.10 5.78 -10.61
CA ILE A 139 15.92 4.66 -11.06
C ILE A 139 15.95 4.57 -12.60
N VAL A 140 14.80 4.74 -13.27
CA VAL A 140 14.70 4.69 -14.74
C VAL A 140 15.37 5.90 -15.40
N ALA A 141 15.25 7.09 -14.82
CA ALA A 141 15.91 8.30 -15.32
C ALA A 141 17.44 8.28 -15.12
N GLY A 142 17.97 7.28 -14.40
CA GLY A 142 19.41 7.14 -14.18
C GLY A 142 20.00 8.19 -13.23
N VAL A 143 19.18 8.74 -12.34
CA VAL A 143 19.62 9.72 -11.33
C VAL A 143 20.52 8.99 -10.33
N ARG A 144 21.81 9.35 -10.30
CA ARG A 144 22.82 8.84 -9.37
C ARG A 144 23.14 9.86 -8.30
#